data_AF-A0A7G8Z9C1-F1
#
_entry.id   AF-A0A7G8Z9C1-F1
#
_cell.length_a   1.000
_cell.length_b   1.000
_cell.length_c   1.000
_cell.angle_alpha   90.00
_cell.angle_beta   90.00
_cell.angle_gamma   90.00
#
_symmetry.space_group_name_H-M   'P 1'
#
loop_
_entity.id
_entity.type
_entity.pdbx_description
1 polymer ?
#
loop_
_entity_poly.entity_id
_entity_poly.type
_entity_poly.pdbx_seq_one_letter_code
_entity_poly.pdbx_strand_id
1 'polypeptide(L)'
;MIINRQRVYDLHQMLDIHFDKLLQDLNLSKNLLNGVTIFRRLAWTLTFFICLTCGIYVLTPLIFTMYQHLHHIHPIKYILVYPGIYPWDIQPNGFLYKLHYLCESIPNIALICVTAGVDSLFTLHIFQMIGRLREMSFRIIHTNPENYLLTVRECVEEHEILIKCCDLLQKVYGPMILWIMVTNAVILCSITFQFTQVHYFKL
;
A
#
# COMPACT_ATOMS: atom_id res chain seq x y z
N MET A 1 -9.68 7.23 8.94
CA MET A 1 -9.66 5.80 9.32
C MET A 1 -10.36 5.49 10.66
N ILE A 2 -10.66 6.46 11.53
CA ILE A 2 -11.37 6.23 12.81
C ILE A 2 -12.90 6.04 12.63
N ILE A 3 -13.49 6.68 11.61
CA ILE A 3 -14.96 6.72 11.40
C ILE A 3 -15.57 5.36 11.01
N ASN A 4 -14.81 4.46 10.37
CA ASN A 4 -15.29 3.12 9.97
C ASN A 4 -14.65 1.99 10.78
N ARG A 5 -14.05 2.28 11.94
CA ARG A 5 -13.29 1.30 12.73
C ARG A 5 -14.12 0.07 13.12
N GLN A 6 -15.39 0.28 13.49
CA GLN A 6 -16.32 -0.81 13.83
C GLN A 6 -16.52 -1.76 12.64
N ARG A 7 -16.76 -1.21 11.44
CA ARG A 7 -16.98 -1.99 10.22
C ARG A 7 -15.73 -2.75 9.77
N VAL A 8 -14.56 -2.15 9.95
CA VAL A 8 -13.28 -2.82 9.66
C VAL A 8 -13.03 -3.95 10.67
N TYR A 9 -13.39 -3.74 11.94
CA TYR A 9 -13.30 -4.78 12.96
C TYR A 9 -14.26 -5.95 12.67
N ASP A 10 -15.51 -5.65 12.33
CA ASP A 10 -16.52 -6.66 11.99
C ASP A 10 -16.11 -7.44 10.72
N LEU A 11 -15.58 -6.75 9.71
CA LEU A 11 -15.03 -7.37 8.50
C LEU A 11 -13.85 -8.29 8.85
N HIS A 12 -12.90 -7.81 9.65
CA HIS A 12 -11.73 -8.57 10.06
C HIS A 12 -12.14 -9.81 10.85
N GLN A 13 -13.00 -9.67 11.86
CA GLN A 13 -13.47 -10.78 12.69
C GLN A 13 -14.23 -11.83 11.87
N MET A 14 -15.08 -11.41 10.93
CA MET A 14 -15.81 -12.33 10.05
C MET A 14 -14.87 -13.10 9.11
N LEU A 15 -13.85 -12.41 8.59
CA LEU A 15 -12.85 -13.04 7.72
C LEU A 15 -11.93 -13.98 8.48
N ASP A 16 -11.49 -13.59 9.68
CA ASP A 16 -10.45 -14.29 10.45
C ASP A 16 -10.94 -15.61 11.05
N ILE A 17 -12.09 -15.59 11.75
CA ILE A 17 -12.74 -16.79 12.30
C ILE A 17 -12.93 -17.86 11.23
N HIS A 18 -13.24 -17.39 10.03
CA HIS A 18 -13.62 -18.26 8.95
C HIS A 18 -12.36 -18.69 8.16
N PHE A 19 -11.30 -17.88 8.12
CA PHE A 19 -10.00 -18.25 7.55
C PHE A 19 -9.30 -19.31 8.39
N ASP A 20 -9.44 -19.26 9.71
CA ASP A 20 -9.00 -20.31 10.63
C ASP A 20 -9.70 -21.65 10.35
N LYS A 21 -11.01 -21.63 10.07
CA LYS A 21 -11.74 -22.84 9.66
C LYS A 21 -11.23 -23.40 8.33
N LEU A 22 -10.86 -22.54 7.37
CA LEU A 22 -10.27 -22.94 6.09
C LEU A 22 -8.86 -23.55 6.26
N LEU A 23 -8.09 -23.09 7.24
CA LEU A 23 -6.76 -23.63 7.54
C LEU A 23 -6.80 -25.04 8.16
N GLN A 24 -7.91 -25.42 8.79
CA GLN A 24 -8.09 -26.75 9.38
C GLN A 24 -8.33 -27.86 8.33
N ASP A 25 -8.79 -27.52 7.12
CA ASP A 25 -8.92 -28.49 6.03
C ASP A 25 -7.58 -28.67 5.29
N LEU A 26 -6.95 -29.85 5.45
CA LEU A 26 -5.63 -30.19 4.93
C LEU A 26 -5.49 -30.01 3.40
N ASN A 27 -6.53 -30.30 2.62
CA ASN A 27 -6.47 -30.20 1.15
C ASN A 27 -6.58 -28.74 0.67
N LEU A 28 -7.40 -27.94 1.34
CA LEU A 28 -7.59 -26.53 1.04
C LEU A 28 -6.44 -25.67 1.57
N SER A 29 -5.93 -26.02 2.75
CA SER A 29 -4.79 -25.37 3.40
C SER A 29 -3.55 -25.32 2.50
N LYS A 30 -3.22 -26.41 1.79
CA LYS A 30 -2.04 -26.42 0.88
C LYS A 30 -2.18 -25.45 -0.29
N ASN A 31 -3.36 -25.37 -0.90
CA ASN A 31 -3.63 -24.45 -2.00
C ASN A 31 -3.70 -22.99 -1.50
N LEU A 32 -4.27 -22.77 -0.32
CA LEU A 32 -4.32 -21.46 0.33
C LEU A 32 -2.92 -20.99 0.75
N LEU A 33 -2.08 -21.86 1.32
CA LEU A 33 -0.69 -21.55 1.70
C LEU A 33 0.15 -21.10 0.51
N ASN A 34 -0.05 -21.73 -0.65
CA ASN A 34 0.62 -21.30 -1.88
C ASN A 34 0.16 -19.87 -2.28
N GLY A 35 -1.14 -19.60 -2.15
CA GLY A 35 -1.70 -18.25 -2.31
C GLY A 35 -1.12 -17.23 -1.32
N VAL A 36 -0.96 -17.60 -0.04
CA VAL A 36 -0.33 -16.75 1.00
C VAL A 36 1.12 -16.44 0.64
N THR A 37 1.84 -17.39 0.03
CA THR A 37 3.22 -17.18 -0.40
C THR A 37 3.30 -16.13 -1.51
N ILE A 38 2.36 -16.17 -2.47
CA ILE A 38 2.23 -15.16 -3.53
C ILE A 38 1.88 -13.79 -2.93
N PHE A 39 0.89 -13.75 -2.03
CA PHE A 39 0.49 -12.53 -1.32
C PHE A 39 1.67 -11.90 -0.57
N ARG A 40 2.39 -12.71 0.23
CA ARG A 40 3.56 -12.26 0.99
C ARG A 40 4.65 -11.70 0.08
N ARG A 41 4.89 -12.36 -1.06
CA ARG A 41 5.84 -11.87 -2.07
C ARG A 41 5.40 -10.51 -2.61
N LEU A 42 4.13 -10.35 -2.99
CA LEU A 42 3.59 -9.08 -3.50
C LEU A 42 3.71 -7.95 -2.46
N ALA A 43 3.26 -8.19 -1.23
CA ALA A 43 3.34 -7.21 -0.13
C ALA A 43 4.79 -6.80 0.15
N TRP A 44 5.71 -7.77 0.17
CA TRP A 44 7.14 -7.49 0.40
C TRP A 44 7.76 -6.73 -0.77
N THR A 45 7.43 -7.09 -2.02
CA THR A 45 7.91 -6.32 -3.19
C THR A 45 7.40 -4.89 -3.18
N LEU A 46 6.12 -4.66 -2.88
CA LEU A 46 5.54 -3.31 -2.79
C LEU A 46 6.24 -2.49 -1.69
N THR A 47 6.40 -3.08 -0.50
CA THR A 47 7.08 -2.44 0.63
C THR A 47 8.52 -2.08 0.26
N PHE A 48 9.24 -2.98 -0.41
CA PHE A 48 10.60 -2.73 -0.87
C PHE A 48 10.68 -1.54 -1.84
N PHE A 49 9.78 -1.46 -2.83
CA PHE A 49 9.74 -0.32 -3.75
C PHE A 49 9.44 1.00 -3.05
N ILE A 50 8.46 1.02 -2.13
CA ILE A 50 8.12 2.24 -1.37
C ILE A 50 9.32 2.70 -0.52
N CYS A 51 9.99 1.77 0.17
CA CYS A 51 11.20 2.06 0.94
C CYS A 51 12.32 2.59 0.05
N LEU A 52 12.53 1.99 -1.12
CA LEU A 52 13.55 2.43 -2.08
C LEU A 52 13.27 3.86 -2.56
N THR A 53 12.04 4.15 -2.98
CA THR A 53 11.66 5.49 -3.45
C THR A 53 11.83 6.54 -2.36
N CYS A 54 11.33 6.30 -1.14
CA CYS A 54 11.49 7.24 -0.02
C CYS A 54 12.97 7.39 0.36
N GLY A 55 13.75 6.30 0.31
CA GLY A 55 15.19 6.31 0.54
C GLY A 55 15.92 7.20 -0.46
N ILE A 56 15.57 7.16 -1.74
CA ILE A 56 16.17 8.03 -2.76
C ILE A 56 15.92 9.50 -2.42
N TYR A 57 14.69 9.89 -2.05
CA TYR A 57 14.39 11.28 -1.69
C TYR A 57 15.22 11.81 -0.52
N VAL A 58 15.56 10.95 0.45
CA VAL A 58 16.44 11.31 1.58
C VAL A 58 17.91 11.25 1.18
N LEU A 59 18.33 10.32 0.33
CA LEU A 59 19.74 10.17 -0.03
C LEU A 59 20.21 11.23 -1.05
N THR A 60 19.36 11.67 -1.98
CA THR A 60 19.72 12.67 -2.99
C THR A 60 20.31 13.96 -2.41
N PRO A 61 19.69 14.65 -1.43
CA PRO A 61 20.27 15.87 -0.84
C PRO A 61 21.57 15.59 -0.07
N LEU A 62 21.70 14.42 0.57
CA LEU A 62 22.94 14.02 1.26
C LEU A 62 24.10 13.82 0.28
N ILE A 63 23.85 13.08 -0.81
CA ILE A 63 24.86 12.85 -1.85
C ILE A 63 25.27 14.18 -2.49
N PHE A 64 24.31 15.06 -2.77
CA PHE A 64 24.59 16.37 -3.36
C PHE A 64 25.43 17.25 -2.44
N THR A 65 25.10 17.33 -1.15
CA THR A 65 25.87 18.11 -0.17
C THR A 65 27.26 17.53 0.06
N MET A 66 27.40 16.19 0.12
CA MET A 66 28.71 15.53 0.18
C MET A 66 29.57 15.81 -1.06
N TYR A 67 28.98 15.75 -2.25
CA TYR A 67 29.65 16.05 -3.50
C TYR A 67 30.18 17.50 -3.54
N GLN A 68 29.35 18.47 -3.14
CA GLN A 68 29.76 19.87 -3.05
C GLN A 68 30.91 20.08 -2.06
N HIS A 69 30.87 19.38 -0.92
CA HIS A 69 31.93 19.45 0.09
C HIS A 69 33.24 18.83 -0.41
N LEU A 70 33.18 17.71 -1.14
CA LEU A 70 34.35 17.07 -1.71
C LEU A 70 35.02 17.95 -2.78
N HIS A 71 34.22 18.57 -3.65
CA HIS A 71 34.70 19.39 -4.78
C HIS A 71 34.91 20.87 -4.47
N HIS A 72 34.74 21.29 -3.21
CA HIS A 72 34.99 22.66 -2.75
C HIS A 72 34.20 23.73 -3.55
N ILE A 73 32.98 23.38 -3.97
CA ILE A 73 32.13 24.27 -4.76
C ILE A 73 31.44 25.25 -3.79
N HIS A 74 31.81 26.53 -3.86
CA HIS A 74 31.23 27.60 -3.06
C HIS A 74 30.29 28.48 -3.91
N PRO A 75 29.11 28.89 -3.36
CA PRO A 75 28.57 28.58 -2.05
C PRO A 75 27.92 27.18 -1.96
N ILE A 76 28.12 26.48 -0.83
CA ILE A 76 27.51 25.17 -0.57
C ILE A 76 26.00 25.36 -0.41
N LYS A 77 25.20 24.63 -1.21
CA LYS A 77 23.74 24.70 -1.15
C LYS A 77 23.21 23.53 -0.34
N TYR A 78 22.69 23.84 0.84
CA TYR A 78 22.07 22.85 1.72
C TYR A 78 20.62 22.63 1.28
N ILE A 79 20.38 21.55 0.54
CA ILE A 79 19.06 21.20 0.01
C ILE A 79 18.31 20.39 1.09
N LEU A 80 17.10 20.83 1.42
CA LEU A 80 16.18 20.11 2.32
C LEU A 80 15.61 18.86 1.63
N VAL A 81 15.05 17.93 2.40
CA VAL A 81 14.43 16.70 1.83
C VAL A 81 13.25 17.07 0.95
N TYR A 82 12.50 18.10 1.35
CA TYR A 82 11.43 18.69 0.56
C TYR A 82 11.70 20.18 0.30
N PRO A 83 11.31 20.71 -0.87
CA PRO A 83 11.42 22.14 -1.17
C PRO A 83 10.35 22.95 -0.41
N GLY A 84 10.45 22.99 0.92
CA GLY A 84 9.58 23.74 1.82
C GLY A 84 10.06 25.16 2.05
N ILE A 85 9.12 26.09 2.23
CA ILE A 85 9.38 27.47 2.66
C ILE A 85 9.09 27.55 4.15
N TYR A 86 10.08 27.98 4.94
CA TYR A 86 9.97 28.08 6.39
C TYR A 86 10.02 29.54 6.84
N PRO A 87 9.31 29.91 7.92
CA PRO A 87 9.27 31.29 8.40
C PRO A 87 10.55 31.73 9.14
N TRP A 88 11.55 30.84 9.27
CA TRP A 88 12.86 31.12 9.87
C TRP A 88 14.00 30.83 8.90
N ASP A 89 15.10 31.57 9.03
CA ASP A 89 16.28 31.37 8.20
C ASP A 89 17.06 30.11 8.62
N ILE A 90 17.27 29.22 7.65
CA ILE A 90 18.01 27.98 7.85
C ILE A 90 19.48 28.27 7.57
N GLN A 91 20.26 28.46 8.63
CA GLN A 91 21.70 28.69 8.48
C GLN A 91 22.41 27.44 7.92
N PRO A 92 23.18 27.58 6.83
CA PRO A 92 23.91 26.47 6.23
C PRO A 92 24.96 25.91 7.22
N ASN A 93 25.04 24.58 7.32
CA ASN A 93 25.98 23.83 8.17
C ASN A 93 25.76 23.89 9.71
N GLY A 94 24.68 24.51 10.20
CA GLY A 94 24.39 24.59 11.64
C GLY A 94 23.80 23.30 12.24
N PHE A 95 23.86 23.16 13.58
CA PHE A 95 23.14 22.10 14.31
C PHE A 95 21.64 22.13 14.02
N LEU A 96 21.07 23.34 13.89
CA LEU A 96 19.66 23.56 13.56
C LEU A 96 19.27 22.93 12.22
N TYR A 97 20.14 22.99 11.20
CA TYR A 97 19.90 22.35 9.90
C TYR A 97 19.80 20.83 10.03
N LYS A 98 20.70 20.20 10.79
CA LYS A 98 20.68 18.75 11.01
C LYS A 98 19.43 18.31 11.75
N LEU A 99 19.00 19.08 12.76
CA LEU A 99 17.76 18.82 13.49
C LEU A 99 16.55 18.93 12.56
N HIS A 100 16.49 19.99 11.75
CA HIS A 100 15.41 20.21 10.80
C HIS A 100 15.32 19.09 9.75
N TYR A 101 16.47 18.67 9.23
CA TYR A 101 16.59 17.56 8.30
C TYR A 101 16.07 16.24 8.91
N LEU A 102 16.42 15.96 10.16
CA LEU A 102 15.89 14.78 10.88
C LEU A 102 14.38 14.89 11.08
N CYS A 103 13.86 16.07 11.48
CA CYS A 103 12.43 16.30 11.62
C CYS A 103 11.67 16.09 10.30
N GLU A 104 12.22 16.50 9.15
CA GLU A 104 11.63 16.23 7.83
C GLU A 104 11.71 14.75 7.42
N SER A 105 12.69 14.01 7.90
CA SER A 105 12.83 12.58 7.60
C SER A 105 11.84 11.70 8.36
N ILE A 106 11.36 12.12 9.53
CA ILE A 106 10.39 11.35 10.36
C ILE A 106 9.06 11.10 9.61
N PRO A 107 8.43 12.11 8.96
CA PRO A 107 7.25 11.90 8.12
C PRO A 107 7.44 10.85 7.03
N ASN A 108 8.64 10.72 6.44
CA ASN A 108 8.91 9.68 5.44
C ASN A 108 8.75 8.28 6.03
N ILE A 109 9.25 8.05 7.24
CA ILE A 109 9.10 6.76 7.93
C ILE A 109 7.62 6.48 8.19
N ALA A 110 6.88 7.47 8.69
CA ALA A 110 5.44 7.34 8.90
C ALA A 110 4.69 7.03 7.58
N LEU A 111 5.06 7.69 6.48
CA LEU A 111 4.48 7.47 5.16
C LEU A 111 4.73 6.05 4.65
N ILE A 112 5.96 5.54 4.80
CA ILE A 112 6.29 4.14 4.47
C ILE A 112 5.42 3.18 5.26
N CYS A 113 5.35 3.34 6.58
CA CYS A 113 4.59 2.45 7.46
C CYS A 113 3.09 2.47 7.14
N VAL A 114 2.50 3.65 6.92
CA VAL A 114 1.08 3.79 6.62
C VAL A 114 0.76 3.22 5.24
N THR A 115 1.57 3.53 4.22
CA THR A 115 1.30 3.07 2.84
C THR A 115 1.47 1.55 2.75
N ALA A 116 2.59 1.02 3.24
CA ALA A 116 2.83 -0.43 3.24
C ALA A 116 1.79 -1.18 4.08
N GLY A 117 1.37 -0.61 5.21
CA GLY A 117 0.35 -1.20 6.07
C GLY A 117 -1.03 -1.22 5.42
N VAL A 118 -1.51 -0.08 4.92
CA VAL A 118 -2.86 0.04 4.36
C VAL A 118 -3.00 -0.79 3.07
N ASP A 119 -2.01 -0.75 2.17
CA ASP A 119 -2.06 -1.52 0.93
C ASP A 119 -1.97 -3.03 1.18
N SER A 120 -1.15 -3.44 2.14
CA SER A 120 -1.06 -4.85 2.54
C SER A 120 -2.36 -5.35 3.18
N LEU A 121 -3.00 -4.55 4.04
CA LEU A 121 -4.28 -4.89 4.65
C LEU A 121 -5.40 -5.00 3.61
N PHE A 122 -5.47 -4.04 2.68
CA PHE A 122 -6.43 -4.08 1.58
C PHE A 122 -6.25 -5.34 0.73
N THR A 123 -5.01 -5.64 0.36
CA THR A 123 -4.68 -6.82 -0.45
C THR A 123 -4.97 -8.12 0.30
N LEU A 124 -4.80 -8.15 1.63
CA LEU A 124 -5.15 -9.30 2.47
C LEU A 124 -6.65 -9.56 2.44
N HIS A 125 -7.48 -8.52 2.57
CA HIS A 125 -8.94 -8.66 2.48
C HIS A 125 -9.38 -9.22 1.12
N ILE A 126 -8.82 -8.71 0.03
CA ILE A 126 -9.07 -9.26 -1.31
C ILE A 126 -8.63 -10.72 -1.41
N PHE A 127 -7.46 -11.06 -0.87
CA PHE A 127 -6.96 -12.43 -0.87
C PHE A 127 -7.90 -13.38 -0.13
N GLN A 128 -8.41 -12.98 1.04
CA GLN A 128 -9.38 -13.77 1.80
C GLN A 128 -10.70 -13.95 1.04
N MET A 129 -11.18 -12.91 0.34
CA MET A 129 -12.37 -13.00 -0.52
C MET A 129 -12.17 -13.96 -1.72
N ILE A 130 -11.00 -13.93 -2.36
CA ILE A 130 -10.65 -14.87 -3.43
C ILE A 130 -10.57 -16.30 -2.90
N GLY A 131 -9.98 -16.48 -1.71
CA GLY A 131 -9.92 -17.78 -1.03
C GLY A 131 -11.31 -18.38 -0.82
N ARG A 132 -12.27 -17.55 -0.38
CA ARG A 132 -13.69 -17.93 -0.24
C ARG A 132 -14.31 -18.41 -1.54
N LEU A 133 -14.18 -17.62 -2.60
CA LEU A 133 -14.73 -17.99 -3.92
C LEU A 133 -14.15 -19.31 -4.44
N ARG A 134 -12.85 -19.51 -4.22
CA ARG A 134 -12.15 -20.73 -4.63
C ARG A 134 -12.63 -21.96 -3.86
N GLU A 135 -12.93 -21.80 -2.58
CA GLU A 135 -13.49 -22.88 -1.75
C GLU A 135 -14.92 -23.23 -2.18
N MET A 136 -15.81 -22.24 -2.35
CA MET A 136 -17.17 -22.48 -2.87
C MET A 136 -17.14 -23.18 -4.22
N SER A 137 -16.24 -22.74 -5.12
CA SER A 137 -16.04 -23.37 -6.43
C SER A 137 -15.59 -24.83 -6.27
N PHE A 138 -14.66 -25.10 -5.36
CA PHE A 138 -14.20 -26.46 -5.08
C PHE A 138 -15.31 -27.35 -4.53
N ARG A 139 -16.13 -26.86 -3.58
CA ARG A 139 -17.28 -27.60 -3.05
C ARG A 139 -18.24 -27.97 -4.16
N ILE A 140 -18.66 -27.00 -4.99
CA ILE A 140 -19.63 -27.23 -6.08
C ILE A 140 -19.13 -28.32 -7.05
N ILE A 141 -17.84 -28.30 -7.40
CA ILE A 141 -17.25 -29.28 -8.33
C ILE A 141 -17.16 -30.69 -7.73
N HIS A 142 -16.89 -30.82 -6.43
CA HIS A 142 -16.66 -32.11 -5.76
C HIS A 142 -17.87 -32.63 -4.97
N THR A 143 -19.04 -32.00 -5.13
CA THR A 143 -20.25 -32.40 -4.41
C THR A 143 -20.92 -33.62 -5.03
N ASN A 144 -21.37 -34.54 -4.17
CA ASN A 144 -22.17 -35.69 -4.59
C ASN A 144 -23.55 -35.26 -5.12
N PRO A 145 -24.08 -35.93 -6.16
CA PRO A 145 -25.35 -35.56 -6.79
C PRO A 145 -26.55 -35.57 -5.83
N GLU A 146 -26.51 -36.38 -4.77
CA GLU A 146 -27.57 -36.45 -3.74
C GLU A 146 -27.66 -35.17 -2.89
N ASN A 147 -26.52 -34.50 -2.63
CA ASN A 147 -26.44 -33.30 -1.79
C ASN A 147 -26.18 -32.02 -2.60
N TYR A 148 -26.31 -32.09 -3.92
CA TYR A 148 -26.00 -30.99 -4.83
C TYR A 148 -26.85 -29.75 -4.55
N LEU A 149 -28.17 -29.92 -4.42
CA LEU A 149 -29.11 -28.83 -4.16
C LEU A 149 -28.83 -28.11 -2.82
N LEU A 150 -28.45 -28.88 -1.79
CA LEU A 150 -28.13 -28.34 -0.47
C LEU A 150 -26.81 -27.57 -0.50
N THR A 151 -25.78 -28.13 -1.14
CA THR A 151 -24.47 -27.47 -1.25
C THR A 151 -24.53 -26.20 -2.09
N VAL A 152 -25.31 -26.20 -3.18
CA VAL A 152 -25.53 -25.00 -3.99
C VAL A 152 -26.26 -23.93 -3.18
N ARG A 153 -27.28 -24.29 -2.39
CA ARG A 153 -27.98 -23.34 -1.53
C ARG A 153 -27.04 -22.70 -0.52
N GLU A 154 -26.22 -23.50 0.17
CA GLU A 154 -25.21 -22.98 1.11
C GLU A 154 -24.19 -22.08 0.41
N CYS A 155 -23.70 -22.45 -0.77
CA CYS A 155 -22.79 -21.61 -1.56
C CYS A 155 -23.43 -20.26 -1.95
N VAL A 156 -24.73 -20.25 -2.30
CA VAL A 156 -25.45 -19.02 -2.64
C VAL A 156 -25.60 -18.12 -1.41
N GLU A 157 -25.95 -18.68 -0.25
CA GLU A 157 -26.06 -17.93 1.00
C GLU A 157 -24.70 -17.33 1.41
N GLU A 158 -23.60 -18.09 1.31
CA GLU A 158 -22.25 -17.57 1.57
C GLU A 158 -21.79 -16.54 0.53
N HIS A 159 -22.16 -16.71 -0.73
CA HIS A 159 -21.86 -15.74 -1.78
C HIS A 159 -22.58 -14.40 -1.55
N GLU A 160 -23.81 -14.42 -1.06
CA GLU A 160 -24.54 -13.22 -0.67
C GLU A 160 -23.81 -12.45 0.45
N ILE A 161 -23.30 -13.16 1.45
CA ILE A 161 -22.48 -12.58 2.52
C ILE A 161 -21.19 -11.98 1.95
N LEU A 162 -20.54 -12.68 1.01
CA LEU A 162 -19.33 -12.19 0.35
C LEU A 162 -19.58 -10.89 -0.43
N ILE A 163 -20.69 -10.78 -1.16
CA ILE A 163 -21.07 -9.55 -1.87
C ILE A 163 -21.26 -8.40 -0.87
N LYS A 164 -21.89 -8.65 0.28
CA LYS A 164 -22.02 -7.65 1.36
C LYS A 164 -20.66 -7.20 1.88
N CYS A 165 -19.71 -8.12 2.04
CA CYS A 165 -18.33 -7.80 2.42
C CYS A 165 -17.62 -6.96 1.34
N CYS A 166 -17.81 -7.26 0.06
CA CYS A 166 -17.28 -6.44 -1.04
C CYS A 166 -17.83 -5.01 -1.03
N ASP A 167 -19.14 -4.84 -0.80
CA ASP A 167 -19.77 -3.52 -0.69
C ASP A 167 -19.23 -2.73 0.51
N LEU A 168 -19.02 -3.39 1.66
CA LEU A 168 -18.37 -2.78 2.82
C LEU A 168 -16.92 -2.36 2.52
N LEU A 169 -16.15 -3.23 1.86
CA LEU A 169 -14.78 -2.92 1.47
C LEU A 169 -14.74 -1.72 0.50
N GLN A 170 -15.63 -1.69 -0.48
CA GLN A 170 -15.73 -0.58 -1.44
C GLN A 170 -16.17 0.72 -0.76
N LYS A 171 -17.07 0.68 0.21
CA LYS A 171 -17.45 1.87 1.00
C LYS A 171 -16.30 2.43 1.82
N VAL A 172 -15.39 1.57 2.30
CA VAL A 172 -14.23 1.99 3.10
C VAL A 172 -13.08 2.46 2.21
N TYR A 173 -12.70 1.68 1.21
CA TYR A 173 -11.51 1.90 0.39
C TYR A 173 -11.80 2.65 -0.93
N GLY A 174 -13.04 2.67 -1.41
CA GLY A 174 -13.43 3.34 -2.66
C GLY A 174 -13.02 4.82 -2.70
N PRO A 175 -13.32 5.64 -1.68
CA PRO A 175 -12.86 7.02 -1.62
C PRO A 175 -11.33 7.15 -1.63
N MET A 176 -10.62 6.24 -0.98
CA MET A 176 -9.16 6.22 -0.95
C MET A 176 -8.57 5.93 -2.34
N ILE A 177 -9.12 4.93 -3.04
CA ILE A 177 -8.70 4.59 -4.40
C ILE A 177 -8.98 5.74 -5.36
N LEU A 178 -10.16 6.36 -5.29
CA LEU A 178 -10.50 7.53 -6.10
C LEU A 178 -9.53 8.69 -5.86
N TRP A 179 -9.21 8.96 -4.60
CA TRP A 179 -8.24 9.99 -4.23
C TRP A 179 -6.87 9.71 -4.85
N ILE A 180 -6.36 8.48 -4.71
CA ILE A 180 -5.08 8.05 -5.28
C ILE A 180 -5.08 8.19 -6.81
N MET A 181 -6.17 7.80 -7.48
CA MET A 181 -6.30 7.90 -8.93
C MET A 181 -6.18 9.36 -9.40
N VAL A 182 -6.89 10.26 -8.73
CA VAL A 182 -6.88 11.71 -9.05
C VAL A 182 -5.49 12.29 -8.79
N THR A 183 -4.88 12.02 -7.64
CA THR A 183 -3.53 12.53 -7.34
C THR A 183 -2.48 12.01 -8.32
N ASN A 184 -2.55 10.73 -8.69
CA ASN A 184 -1.62 10.14 -9.65
C ASN A 184 -1.78 10.75 -11.04
N ALA A 185 -3.02 11.01 -11.49
CA ALA A 185 -3.26 11.69 -12.75
C ALA A 185 -2.62 13.09 -12.78
N VAL A 186 -2.84 13.89 -11.72
CA VAL A 186 -2.26 15.23 -11.61
C VAL A 186 -0.72 15.18 -11.57
N ILE A 187 -0.15 14.24 -10.82
CA ILE A 187 1.31 14.05 -10.73
C ILE A 187 1.88 13.66 -12.09
N LEU A 188 1.28 12.69 -12.77
CA LEU A 188 1.74 12.26 -14.10
C LEU A 188 1.69 13.41 -15.11
N CYS A 189 0.60 14.17 -15.16
CA CYS A 189 0.49 15.35 -16.01
C CYS A 189 1.58 16.39 -15.70
N SER A 190 1.85 16.64 -14.42
CA SER A 190 2.88 17.60 -14.00
C SER A 190 4.28 17.14 -14.41
N ILE A 191 4.58 15.85 -14.23
CA ILE A 191 5.85 15.24 -14.62
C ILE A 191 6.04 15.32 -16.14
N THR A 192 5.02 14.97 -16.94
CA THR A 192 5.08 15.07 -18.40
C THR A 192 5.37 16.49 -18.86
N PHE A 193 4.72 17.49 -18.26
CA PHE A 193 4.97 18.89 -18.56
C PHE A 193 6.42 19.32 -18.24
N GLN A 194 6.92 18.94 -17.07
CA GLN A 194 8.32 19.22 -16.68
C GLN A 194 9.31 18.58 -17.67
N PHE A 195 9.06 17.34 -18.10
CA PHE A 195 9.90 16.67 -19.11
C PHE A 195 9.91 17.43 -20.44
N THR A 196 8.77 17.96 -20.90
CA THR A 196 8.72 18.76 -22.12
C THR A 196 9.54 20.05 -22.02
N GLN A 197 9.49 20.74 -20.87
CA GLN A 197 10.26 21.97 -20.67
C GLN A 197 11.77 21.72 -20.64
N VAL A 198 12.22 20.65 -19.98
CA VAL A 198 13.65 20.28 -19.93
C VAL A 198 14.17 19.91 -21.32
N HIS A 199 13.35 19.27 -22.15
CA HIS A 199 13.71 18.98 -23.54
C HIS A 199 13.84 20.25 -24.39
N TYR A 200 12.93 21.21 -24.21
CA TYR A 200 12.96 22.49 -24.94
C TYR A 200 14.17 23.36 -24.57
N PHE A 201 14.67 23.28 -23.33
CA PHE A 201 15.85 24.02 -22.88
C PHE A 201 17.20 23.43 -23.36
N LYS A 202 17.18 22.24 -23.98
CA LYS A 202 18.38 21.58 -24.53
C LYS A 202 18.54 21.72 -26.06
N LEU A 203 17.62 22.42 -26.73
CA LEU A 203 17.69 22.76 -28.17
C LEU A 203 18.06 24.23 -28.34
#